data_AF-A0A8R1DIQ3-F1
#
_entry.id   AF-A0A8R1DIQ3-F1
#
_cell.length_a   1.000
_cell.length_b   1.000
_cell.length_c   1.000
_cell.angle_alpha   90.00
_cell.angle_beta   90.00
_cell.angle_gamma   90.00
#
_symmetry.space_group_name_H-M   'P 1'
#
loop_
_entity.id
_entity.type
_entity.pdbx_description
1 polymer ?
#
loop_
_entity_poly.entity_id
_entity_poly.type
_entity_poly.pdbx_seq_one_letter_code
_entity_poly.pdbx_strand_id
1 'polypeptide(L)'
;MSCWGNNYRYIVLFVGFFCLSSVCSNYIIINFTFICMREDMSETVTVNQTINSIYDYTTDEKKYIMWSVGAGTVLGTIPTNWLVVRYGAKWPFLVAGLVSLISTAAIPIAAKSDLLVLLFLRFLQGLAYSTDFAAIGIMTVRWAPLRETAFFIATLTCFTGVASMITNSVTGLICQSSLGWQYAYYLHSFAGLLLFALWAWLYIDDPRETKRISGKELSTIHKNKSAAHLEKNADIPYVDGVVHRQSPGRPRTTSRALDRNILRACRKDPRRTSKDIQVSVTSPNEPVPSRRTIRRRLQVAGLHGLVSLKNRKARVEWAKQHLSWGSQEYAPQYHCRTVKHGGGSVMVWGCFSDTSMGPLKRIVGTMDRYVYEDILKNTMQPWARTNLGRSWVFQQDNDPKHTSGHVANWFRRRRVDLLEWPSQSPDLNPIEHMWEELERRLNRVRASNANQKFAQLEAAWKSIPMTVVKTLLDSMPRRCQAVIDAKGSPTKY
;
A
#
# COMPACT_ATOMS: atom_id res chain seq x y z
N MET A 1 3.03 37.37 -5.79
CA MET A 1 3.15 37.09 -4.34
C MET A 1 1.79 36.58 -3.86
N SER A 2 1.75 35.50 -3.07
CA SER A 2 0.47 35.06 -2.48
C SER A 2 0.03 36.08 -1.42
N CYS A 3 -1.24 36.48 -1.44
CA CYS A 3 -1.83 37.39 -0.46
C CYS A 3 -1.93 36.80 0.96
N TRP A 4 -1.72 35.48 1.13
CA TRP A 4 -1.98 34.74 2.37
C TRP A 4 -0.70 34.23 3.06
N GLY A 5 0.48 34.63 2.57
CA GLY A 5 1.76 34.30 3.19
C GLY A 5 2.15 32.82 3.06
N ASN A 6 2.91 32.32 4.05
CA ASN A 6 3.46 30.94 4.08
C ASN A 6 2.71 30.01 5.05
N ASN A 7 1.50 30.39 5.47
CA ASN A 7 0.76 29.76 6.57
C ASN A 7 -0.65 29.29 6.17
N TYR A 8 -0.94 29.20 4.87
CA TYR A 8 -2.28 28.83 4.37
C TYR A 8 -2.73 27.44 4.85
N ARG A 9 -1.80 26.50 5.06
CA ARG A 9 -2.08 25.16 5.61
C ARG A 9 -2.70 25.19 7.00
N TYR A 10 -2.34 26.18 7.82
CA TYR A 10 -2.90 26.33 9.17
C TYR A 10 -4.31 26.91 9.14
N ILE A 11 -4.62 27.75 8.13
CA ILE A 11 -6.00 28.22 7.89
C ILE A 11 -6.87 27.04 7.51
N VAL A 12 -6.41 26.18 6.60
CA VAL A 12 -7.11 24.94 6.23
C VAL A 12 -7.30 24.02 7.44
N LEU A 13 -6.26 23.84 8.25
CA LEU A 13 -6.33 23.06 9.50
C LEU A 13 -7.39 23.60 10.45
N PHE A 14 -7.40 24.92 10.68
CA PHE A 14 -8.33 25.59 11.58
C PHE A 14 -9.78 25.49 11.09
N VAL A 15 -10.03 25.79 9.81
CA VAL A 15 -11.39 25.70 9.24
C VAL A 15 -11.90 24.27 9.29
N GLY A 16 -11.07 23.28 8.92
CA GLY A 16 -11.47 21.88 9.01
C GLY A 16 -11.75 21.45 10.45
N PHE A 17 -10.92 21.86 11.42
CA PHE A 17 -11.16 21.60 12.84
C PHE A 17 -12.54 22.07 13.31
N PHE A 18 -12.94 23.29 12.95
CA PHE A 18 -14.26 23.81 13.34
C PHE A 18 -15.40 23.15 12.56
N CYS A 19 -15.20 22.74 11.31
CA CYS A 19 -16.21 21.97 10.57
C CYS A 19 -16.45 20.60 11.21
N LEU A 20 -15.39 19.87 11.56
CA LEU A 20 -15.47 18.60 12.30
C LEU A 20 -16.16 18.81 13.65
N SER A 21 -15.76 19.86 14.38
CA SER A 21 -16.40 20.23 15.65
C SER A 21 -17.89 20.51 15.47
N SER A 22 -18.30 21.17 14.39
CA SER A 22 -19.71 21.46 14.10
C SER A 22 -20.52 20.20 13.79
N VAL A 23 -20.01 19.26 13.00
CA VAL A 23 -20.69 17.98 12.73
C VAL A 23 -20.83 17.17 14.02
N CYS A 24 -19.80 17.18 14.87
CA CYS A 24 -19.86 16.56 16.19
C CYS A 24 -20.91 17.24 17.10
N SER A 25 -20.89 18.57 17.20
CA SER A 25 -21.85 19.37 17.97
C SER A 25 -23.29 19.05 17.61
N ASN A 26 -23.59 18.96 16.30
CA ASN A 26 -24.91 18.68 15.77
C ASN A 26 -25.50 17.37 16.29
N TYR A 27 -24.70 16.32 16.47
CA TYR A 27 -25.23 15.06 16.99
C TYR A 27 -25.20 14.98 18.53
N ILE A 28 -24.24 15.62 19.21
CA ILE A 28 -24.14 15.55 20.69
C ILE A 28 -25.09 16.51 21.41
N ILE A 29 -25.62 17.53 20.73
CA ILE A 29 -26.54 18.52 21.29
C ILE A 29 -27.70 17.89 22.07
N ILE A 30 -28.22 16.75 21.58
CA ILE A 30 -29.35 16.06 22.19
C ILE A 30 -29.08 15.57 23.61
N ASN A 31 -27.81 15.31 23.94
CA ASN A 31 -27.42 14.82 25.27
C ASN A 31 -27.81 15.82 26.36
N PHE A 32 -27.64 17.11 26.09
CA PHE A 32 -28.05 18.16 27.00
C PHE A 32 -29.54 18.50 26.81
N THR A 33 -30.03 18.56 25.58
CA THR A 33 -31.44 18.96 25.36
C THR A 33 -32.44 17.95 25.91
N PHE A 34 -32.09 16.66 26.08
CA PHE A 34 -32.98 15.71 26.78
C PHE A 34 -33.40 16.18 28.18
N ILE A 35 -32.51 16.90 28.88
CA ILE A 35 -32.80 17.46 30.19
C ILE A 35 -33.84 18.57 30.04
N CYS A 36 -33.60 19.51 29.12
CA CYS A 36 -34.49 20.65 28.90
C CYS A 36 -35.85 20.26 28.29
N MET A 37 -35.86 19.29 27.38
CA MET A 37 -37.05 18.78 26.68
C MET A 37 -38.04 18.16 27.66
N ARG A 38 -37.54 17.40 28.65
CA ARG A 38 -38.38 16.75 29.66
C ARG A 38 -39.18 17.76 30.50
N GLU A 39 -38.60 18.92 30.75
CA GLU A 39 -39.21 19.99 31.55
C GLU A 39 -40.12 20.92 30.73
N ASP A 40 -40.16 20.75 29.40
CA ASP A 40 -40.97 21.58 28.51
C ASP A 40 -42.43 21.11 28.49
N MET A 41 -43.31 21.89 29.14
CA MET A 41 -44.75 21.63 29.25
C MET A 41 -45.59 22.38 28.20
N SER A 42 -44.97 22.90 27.12
CA SER A 42 -45.69 23.57 26.03
C SER A 42 -46.64 22.63 25.27
N GLU A 43 -46.27 21.36 25.14
CA GLU A 43 -47.08 20.30 24.55
C GLU A 43 -47.10 19.11 25.50
N THR A 44 -48.29 18.62 25.85
CA THR A 44 -48.44 17.61 26.92
C THR A 44 -49.34 16.46 26.50
N VAL A 45 -49.11 15.31 27.12
CA VAL A 45 -49.93 14.11 26.99
C VAL A 45 -50.31 13.61 28.38
N THR A 46 -51.57 13.19 28.54
CA THR A 46 -52.05 12.62 29.80
C THR A 46 -51.88 11.10 29.77
N VAL A 47 -51.02 10.58 30.63
CA VAL A 47 -50.78 9.14 30.80
C VAL A 47 -51.08 8.79 32.24
N ASN A 48 -51.98 7.82 32.49
CA ASN A 48 -52.34 7.38 33.84
C ASN A 48 -52.70 8.53 34.82
N GLN A 49 -53.44 9.54 34.34
CA GLN A 49 -53.82 10.75 35.09
C GLN A 49 -52.67 11.71 35.47
N THR A 50 -51.43 11.44 35.05
CA THR A 50 -50.33 12.42 35.14
C THR A 50 -50.14 13.13 33.80
N ILE A 51 -49.95 14.45 33.85
CA ILE A 51 -49.65 15.28 32.70
C ILE A 51 -48.14 15.25 32.50
N ASN A 52 -47.69 14.65 31.41
CA ASN A 52 -46.28 14.58 31.05
C ASN A 52 -46.03 15.40 29.79
N SER A 53 -44.81 15.91 29.64
CA SER A 53 -44.35 16.48 28.38
C SER A 53 -44.38 15.41 27.27
N ILE A 54 -44.78 15.78 26.05
CA ILE A 54 -44.65 14.88 24.90
C ILE A 54 -43.19 14.51 24.60
N TYR A 55 -42.23 15.27 25.13
CA TYR A 55 -40.80 15.05 24.95
C TYR A 55 -40.18 14.25 26.11
N ASP A 56 -40.96 13.76 27.07
CA ASP A 56 -40.44 12.89 28.14
C ASP A 56 -40.28 11.45 27.65
N TYR A 57 -39.20 11.23 26.89
CA TYR A 57 -38.87 9.91 26.36
C TYR A 57 -38.48 8.92 27.47
N THR A 58 -38.95 7.68 27.31
CA THR A 58 -38.57 6.55 28.15
C THR A 58 -37.07 6.25 28.05
N THR A 59 -36.56 5.49 29.01
CA THR A 59 -35.15 5.07 29.02
C THR A 59 -34.77 4.29 27.76
N ASP A 60 -35.68 3.48 27.21
CA ASP A 60 -35.41 2.70 25.99
C ASP A 60 -35.46 3.56 24.73
N GLU A 61 -36.39 4.49 24.61
CA GLU A 61 -36.43 5.45 23.50
C GLU A 61 -35.16 6.31 23.48
N LYS A 62 -34.70 6.82 24.63
CA LYS A 62 -33.42 7.54 24.74
C LYS A 62 -32.25 6.69 24.25
N LYS A 63 -32.21 5.39 24.60
CA LYS A 63 -31.19 4.45 24.09
C LYS A 63 -31.24 4.37 22.57
N TYR A 64 -32.41 4.17 21.96
CA TYR A 64 -32.53 4.07 20.50
C TYR A 64 -32.14 5.37 19.80
N ILE A 65 -32.54 6.53 20.35
CA ILE A 65 -32.16 7.86 19.84
C ILE A 65 -30.64 8.05 19.87
N MET A 66 -29.96 7.60 20.92
CA MET A 66 -28.50 7.64 21.00
C MET A 66 -27.82 6.63 20.05
N TRP A 67 -28.31 5.39 20.00
CA TRP A 67 -27.73 4.32 19.20
C TRP A 67 -27.89 4.50 17.69
N SER A 68 -28.96 5.17 17.25
CA SER A 68 -29.21 5.45 15.83
C SER A 68 -28.06 6.21 15.16
N VAL A 69 -27.42 7.15 15.87
CA VAL A 69 -26.19 7.83 15.39
C VAL A 69 -25.04 6.86 15.26
N GLY A 70 -24.84 5.98 16.24
CA GLY A 70 -23.81 4.93 16.19
C GLY A 70 -24.00 4.00 14.99
N ALA A 71 -25.23 3.54 14.77
CA ALA A 71 -25.60 2.73 13.61
C ALA A 71 -25.32 3.45 12.28
N GLY A 72 -25.73 4.72 12.17
CA GLY A 72 -25.44 5.56 11.01
C GLY A 72 -23.94 5.74 10.77
N THR A 73 -23.16 5.93 11.84
CA THR A 73 -21.70 6.11 11.74
C THR A 73 -21.02 4.85 11.20
N VAL A 74 -21.40 3.67 11.72
CA VAL A 74 -20.85 2.37 11.28
C VAL A 74 -21.18 2.12 9.81
N LEU A 75 -22.45 2.28 9.42
CA LEU A 75 -22.87 2.06 8.03
C LEU A 75 -22.30 3.11 7.07
N GLY A 76 -22.10 4.34 7.54
CA GLY A 76 -21.55 5.43 6.76
C GLY A 76 -20.05 5.29 6.47
N THR A 77 -19.30 4.64 7.36
CA THR A 77 -17.82 4.64 7.32
C THR A 77 -17.23 4.17 5.97
N ILE A 78 -17.74 3.07 5.41
CA ILE A 78 -17.24 2.54 4.13
C ILE A 78 -17.61 3.46 2.95
N PRO A 79 -18.89 3.81 2.71
CA PRO A 79 -19.26 4.63 1.57
C PRO A 79 -18.70 6.06 1.66
N THR A 80 -18.67 6.69 2.83
CA THR A 80 -18.13 8.05 2.98
C THR A 80 -16.62 8.08 2.74
N ASN A 81 -15.88 7.10 3.26
CA ASN A 81 -14.46 6.97 2.98
C ASN A 81 -14.19 6.73 1.49
N TRP A 82 -14.98 5.88 0.83
CA TRP A 82 -14.88 5.67 -0.61
C TRP A 82 -15.13 6.96 -1.41
N LEU A 83 -16.17 7.72 -1.06
CA LEU A 83 -16.48 9.01 -1.68
C LEU A 83 -15.33 10.02 -1.49
N VAL A 84 -14.82 10.14 -0.26
CA VAL A 84 -13.75 11.09 0.08
C VAL A 84 -12.42 10.73 -0.60
N VAL A 85 -12.08 9.44 -0.69
CA VAL A 85 -10.88 9.01 -1.41
C VAL A 85 -11.02 9.22 -2.92
N ARG A 86 -12.21 8.98 -3.49
CA ARG A 86 -12.46 9.07 -4.93
C ARG A 86 -12.61 10.52 -5.43
N TYR A 87 -13.32 11.36 -4.69
CA TYR A 87 -13.71 12.70 -5.12
C TYR A 87 -12.96 13.82 -4.37
N GLY A 88 -12.10 13.48 -3.42
CA GLY A 88 -11.50 14.44 -2.49
C GLY A 88 -12.41 14.71 -1.29
N ALA A 89 -11.94 15.50 -0.33
CA ALA A 89 -12.73 15.85 0.85
C ALA A 89 -13.67 17.03 0.59
N LYS A 90 -13.37 17.93 -0.36
CA LYS A 90 -14.10 19.20 -0.51
C LYS A 90 -15.61 19.02 -0.60
N TRP A 91 -16.08 18.25 -1.60
CA TRP A 91 -17.50 18.07 -1.86
C TRP A 91 -18.16 17.02 -0.96
N PRO A 92 -17.60 15.81 -0.78
CA PRO A 92 -18.21 14.82 0.11
C PRO A 92 -18.36 15.31 1.55
N PHE A 93 -17.36 16.01 2.09
CA PHE A 93 -17.46 16.57 3.43
C PHE A 93 -18.43 17.74 3.52
N LEU A 94 -18.52 18.59 2.48
CA LEU A 94 -19.52 19.66 2.41
C LEU A 94 -20.94 19.09 2.39
N VAL A 95 -21.19 18.07 1.57
CA VAL A 95 -22.52 17.42 1.48
C VAL A 95 -22.87 16.75 2.80
N ALA A 96 -21.94 16.01 3.42
CA ALA A 96 -22.14 15.42 4.74
C ALA A 96 -22.44 16.49 5.80
N GLY A 97 -21.70 17.60 5.78
CA GLY A 97 -21.96 18.77 6.60
C GLY A 97 -23.38 19.29 6.43
N LEU A 98 -23.81 19.57 5.21
CA LEU A 98 -25.16 20.06 4.91
C LEU A 98 -26.25 19.07 5.37
N VAL A 99 -26.04 17.75 5.18
CA VAL A 99 -26.96 16.72 5.69
C VAL A 99 -27.04 16.76 7.23
N SER A 100 -25.90 16.93 7.91
CA SER A 100 -25.86 17.10 9.37
C SER A 100 -26.61 18.36 9.81
N LEU A 101 -26.44 19.49 9.12
CA LEU A 101 -27.11 20.75 9.46
C LEU A 101 -28.62 20.67 9.24
N ILE A 102 -29.06 20.17 8.09
CA ILE A 102 -30.48 20.03 7.76
C ILE A 102 -31.17 19.08 8.74
N SER A 103 -30.55 17.93 9.04
CA SER A 103 -31.09 17.00 10.03
C SER A 103 -31.17 17.63 11.42
N THR A 104 -30.16 18.41 11.83
CA THR A 104 -30.16 19.12 13.11
C THR A 104 -31.27 20.16 13.20
N ALA A 105 -31.45 20.98 12.18
CA ALA A 105 -32.54 21.97 12.13
C ALA A 105 -33.93 21.33 12.10
N ALA A 106 -34.04 20.09 11.59
CA ALA A 106 -35.29 19.36 11.54
C ALA A 106 -35.63 18.61 12.85
N ILE A 107 -34.69 18.44 13.78
CA ILE A 107 -34.93 17.72 15.06
C ILE A 107 -36.08 18.32 15.87
N PRO A 108 -36.18 19.65 16.08
CA PRO A 108 -37.30 20.23 16.82
C PRO A 108 -38.68 19.90 16.23
N ILE A 109 -38.76 19.76 14.91
CA ILE A 109 -40.01 19.39 14.21
C ILE A 109 -40.27 17.89 14.37
N ALA A 110 -39.24 17.07 14.19
CA ALA A 110 -39.36 15.61 14.32
C ALA A 110 -39.69 15.17 15.76
N ALA A 111 -39.19 15.88 16.76
CA ALA A 111 -39.49 15.64 18.17
C ALA A 111 -40.97 15.88 18.52
N LYS A 112 -41.69 16.69 17.73
CA LYS A 112 -43.13 16.91 17.88
C LYS A 112 -43.99 15.90 17.15
N SER A 113 -43.48 15.34 16.05
CA SER A 113 -44.29 14.53 15.14
C SER A 113 -44.25 13.05 15.48
N ASP A 114 -43.09 12.40 15.35
CA ASP A 114 -42.98 10.96 15.46
C ASP A 114 -41.55 10.51 15.78
N LEU A 115 -41.44 9.50 16.65
CA LEU A 115 -40.17 8.95 17.09
C LEU A 115 -39.36 8.33 15.94
N LEU A 116 -39.98 7.70 14.94
CA LEU A 116 -39.26 7.10 13.81
C LEU A 116 -38.63 8.18 12.93
N VAL A 117 -39.29 9.31 12.73
CA VAL A 117 -38.72 10.45 12.01
C VAL A 117 -37.51 10.99 12.75
N LEU A 118 -37.61 11.12 14.08
CA LEU A 118 -36.48 11.51 14.92
C LEU A 118 -35.31 10.51 14.78
N LEU A 119 -35.57 9.21 14.89
CA LEU A 119 -34.55 8.15 14.72
C LEU A 119 -33.90 8.20 13.34
N PHE A 120 -34.66 8.47 12.28
CA PHE A 120 -34.12 8.61 10.93
C PHE A 120 -33.21 9.83 10.79
N LEU A 121 -33.61 11.00 11.31
CA LEU A 121 -32.75 12.19 11.29
C LEU A 121 -31.46 11.98 12.09
N ARG A 122 -31.55 11.31 13.24
CA ARG A 122 -30.38 10.94 14.05
C ARG A 122 -29.46 9.96 13.31
N PHE A 123 -30.02 8.99 12.59
CA PHE A 123 -29.26 8.12 11.71
C PHE A 123 -28.52 8.89 10.61
N LEU A 124 -29.17 9.89 9.98
CA LEU A 124 -28.52 10.77 9.00
C LEU A 124 -27.36 11.59 9.61
N GLN A 125 -27.51 12.08 10.84
CA GLN A 125 -26.41 12.74 11.55
C GLN A 125 -25.22 11.79 11.76
N GLY A 126 -25.47 10.50 12.07
CA GLY A 126 -24.45 9.47 12.15
C GLY A 126 -23.74 9.21 10.82
N LEU A 127 -24.49 9.10 9.73
CA LEU A 127 -23.91 8.97 8.38
C LEU A 127 -22.98 10.15 8.06
N ALA A 128 -23.43 11.37 8.34
CA ALA A 128 -22.63 12.57 8.15
C ALA A 128 -21.35 12.55 9.01
N TYR A 129 -21.48 12.22 10.31
CA TYR A 129 -20.37 12.14 11.26
C TYR A 129 -19.29 11.15 10.85
N SER A 130 -19.64 10.05 10.17
CA SER A 130 -18.64 9.11 9.65
C SER A 130 -17.62 9.75 8.68
N THR A 131 -18.02 10.84 8.01
CA THR A 131 -17.16 11.56 7.05
C THR A 131 -16.05 12.34 7.75
N ASP A 132 -16.21 12.69 9.04
CA ASP A 132 -15.21 13.40 9.82
C ASP A 132 -13.87 12.64 9.81
N PHE A 133 -13.91 11.33 10.10
CA PHE A 133 -12.71 10.50 10.15
C PHE A 133 -12.00 10.41 8.79
N ALA A 134 -12.76 10.33 7.69
CA ALA A 134 -12.22 10.33 6.34
C ALA A 134 -11.60 11.69 5.97
N ALA A 135 -12.26 12.79 6.34
CA ALA A 135 -11.77 14.15 6.12
C ALA A 135 -10.44 14.40 6.86
N ILE A 136 -10.31 13.96 8.13
CA ILE A 136 -9.07 14.06 8.91
C ILE A 136 -7.90 13.40 8.16
N GLY A 137 -8.14 12.20 7.62
CA GLY A 137 -7.16 11.45 6.83
C GLY A 137 -6.69 12.23 5.60
N ILE A 138 -7.62 12.66 4.74
CA ILE A 138 -7.28 13.37 3.50
C ILE A 138 -6.65 14.73 3.77
N MET A 139 -7.16 15.50 4.72
CA MET A 139 -6.57 16.77 5.12
C MET A 139 -5.12 16.60 5.56
N THR A 140 -4.85 15.60 6.39
CA THR A 140 -3.51 15.31 6.87
C THR A 140 -2.59 14.91 5.71
N VAL A 141 -3.03 14.00 4.83
CA VAL A 141 -2.22 13.52 3.71
C VAL A 141 -1.92 14.64 2.71
N ARG A 142 -2.89 15.50 2.40
CA ARG A 142 -2.75 16.56 1.38
C ARG A 142 -2.04 17.80 1.93
N TRP A 143 -2.45 18.29 3.09
CA TRP A 143 -2.06 19.61 3.60
C TRP A 143 -0.92 19.59 4.62
N ALA A 144 -0.70 18.49 5.34
CA ALA A 144 0.39 18.41 6.32
C ALA A 144 1.74 18.11 5.64
N PRO A 145 2.83 18.81 6.01
CA PRO A 145 4.19 18.33 5.77
C PRO A 145 4.42 16.99 6.46
N LEU A 146 5.25 16.11 5.89
CA LEU A 146 5.53 14.78 6.48
C LEU A 146 6.13 14.83 7.90
N ARG A 147 6.79 15.93 8.27
CA ARG A 147 7.32 16.15 9.61
C ARG A 147 6.27 16.60 10.62
N GLU A 148 5.16 17.17 10.16
CA GLU A 148 4.09 17.77 10.97
C GLU A 148 2.80 16.92 10.91
N THR A 149 2.83 15.74 10.29
CA THR A 149 1.66 14.86 10.13
C THR A 149 1.02 14.52 11.48
N ALA A 150 1.83 14.19 12.49
CA ALA A 150 1.32 13.88 13.84
C ALA A 150 0.65 15.09 14.50
N PHE A 151 1.19 16.30 14.30
CA PHE A 151 0.57 17.53 14.79
C PHE A 151 -0.81 17.76 14.16
N PHE A 152 -0.92 17.62 12.84
CA PHE A 152 -2.20 17.73 12.13
C PHE A 152 -3.23 16.72 12.65
N ILE A 153 -2.84 15.45 12.79
CA ILE A 153 -3.74 14.40 13.32
C ILE A 153 -4.18 14.75 14.75
N ALA A 154 -3.24 15.12 15.63
CA ALA A 154 -3.55 15.43 17.02
C ALA A 154 -4.50 16.63 17.14
N THR A 155 -4.24 17.72 16.42
CA THR A 155 -5.14 18.89 16.38
C THR A 155 -6.49 18.53 15.81
N LEU A 156 -6.56 17.80 14.70
CA LEU A 156 -7.85 17.45 14.10
C LEU A 156 -8.64 16.42 14.90
N THR A 157 -8.00 15.62 15.75
CA THR A 157 -8.67 14.57 16.56
C THR A 157 -9.20 15.10 17.89
N CYS A 158 -8.68 16.22 18.41
CA CYS A 158 -9.18 16.80 19.66
C CYS A 158 -10.52 17.56 19.52
N PHE A 159 -11.08 17.63 18.32
CA PHE A 159 -12.34 18.32 18.01
C PHE A 159 -13.52 17.85 18.87
N THR A 160 -13.56 16.58 19.24
CA THR A 160 -14.66 16.01 20.05
C THR A 160 -14.74 16.65 21.44
N GLY A 161 -13.60 16.89 22.08
CA GLY A 161 -13.53 17.55 23.39
C GLY A 161 -13.98 19.00 23.31
N VAL A 162 -13.51 19.73 22.30
CA VAL A 162 -13.90 21.14 22.09
C VAL A 162 -15.38 21.26 21.72
N ALA A 163 -15.87 20.40 20.83
CA ALA A 163 -17.28 20.35 20.46
C ALA A 163 -18.16 20.09 21.68
N SER A 164 -17.83 19.10 22.52
CA SER A 164 -18.60 18.80 23.73
C SER A 164 -18.59 19.93 24.74
N MET A 165 -17.43 20.56 24.96
CA MET A 165 -17.31 21.70 25.87
C MET A 165 -18.22 22.85 25.43
N ILE A 166 -18.12 23.27 24.16
CA ILE A 166 -18.90 24.39 23.64
C ILE A 166 -20.39 24.04 23.60
N THR A 167 -20.75 22.88 23.06
CA THR A 167 -22.15 22.48 22.83
C THR A 167 -22.91 22.36 24.14
N ASN A 168 -22.35 21.69 25.15
CA ASN A 168 -23.04 21.51 26.43
C ASN A 168 -23.23 22.85 27.15
N SER A 169 -22.21 23.71 27.14
CA SER A 169 -22.31 25.04 27.76
C SER A 169 -23.31 25.95 27.06
N VAL A 170 -23.23 26.06 25.72
CA VAL A 170 -24.13 26.92 24.93
C VAL A 170 -25.56 26.42 24.99
N THR A 171 -25.77 25.11 24.87
CA THR A 171 -27.10 24.51 24.96
C THR A 171 -27.73 24.75 26.32
N GLY A 172 -26.95 24.63 27.42
CA GLY A 172 -27.44 24.93 28.76
C GLY A 172 -27.90 26.36 28.95
N LEU A 173 -27.13 27.33 28.45
CA LEU A 173 -27.51 28.74 28.51
C LEU A 173 -28.78 29.03 27.69
N ILE A 174 -28.93 28.42 26.52
CA ILE A 174 -30.11 28.61 25.66
C ILE A 174 -31.34 27.97 26.28
N CYS A 175 -31.21 26.76 26.85
CA CYS A 175 -32.32 26.07 27.50
C CYS A 175 -32.91 26.87 28.69
N GLN A 176 -32.08 27.59 29.44
CA GLN A 176 -32.53 28.43 30.56
C GLN A 176 -33.11 29.78 30.10
N SER A 177 -32.87 30.17 28.85
CA SER A 177 -33.39 31.41 28.29
C SER A 177 -34.85 31.24 27.84
N SER A 178 -35.52 32.37 27.60
CA SER A 178 -36.88 32.39 27.04
C SER A 178 -36.99 31.84 25.62
N LEU A 179 -35.87 31.51 24.96
CA LEU A 179 -35.86 30.95 23.61
C LEU A 179 -36.25 29.47 23.58
N GLY A 180 -35.98 28.71 24.66
CA GLY A 180 -36.24 27.28 24.71
C GLY A 180 -35.21 26.42 23.97
N TRP A 181 -35.31 25.11 24.15
CA TRP A 181 -34.31 24.14 23.67
C TRP A 181 -34.23 24.05 22.15
N GLN A 182 -35.31 24.38 21.43
CA GLN A 182 -35.39 24.30 19.97
C GLN A 182 -34.35 25.22 19.32
N TYR A 183 -34.12 26.40 19.90
CA TYR A 183 -33.15 27.37 19.38
C TYR A 183 -31.70 26.91 19.50
N ALA A 184 -31.39 25.97 20.40
CA ALA A 184 -30.06 25.38 20.43
C ALA A 184 -29.76 24.66 19.10
N TYR A 185 -30.72 23.91 18.57
CA TYR A 185 -30.59 23.23 17.27
C TYR A 185 -30.41 24.21 16.11
N TYR A 186 -31.22 25.28 16.09
CA TYR A 186 -31.12 26.30 15.04
C TYR A 186 -29.81 27.08 15.10
N LEU A 187 -29.32 27.41 16.30
CA LEU A 187 -28.03 28.09 16.46
C LEU A 187 -26.88 27.23 15.97
N HIS A 188 -26.83 25.96 16.37
CA HIS A 188 -25.79 25.03 15.92
C HIS A 188 -25.84 24.81 14.40
N SER A 189 -27.04 24.66 13.82
CA SER A 189 -27.21 24.54 12.37
C SER A 189 -26.78 25.82 11.63
N PHE A 190 -27.09 27.01 12.16
CA PHE A 190 -26.70 28.27 11.54
C PHE A 190 -25.19 28.50 11.63
N ALA A 191 -24.58 28.28 12.79
CA ALA A 191 -23.14 28.39 12.98
C ALA A 191 -22.39 27.40 12.05
N GLY A 192 -22.89 26.17 11.95
CA GLY A 192 -22.33 25.18 11.03
C GLY A 192 -22.48 25.58 9.56
N LEU A 193 -23.58 26.22 9.15
CA LEU A 193 -23.74 26.72 7.78
C LEU A 193 -22.66 27.75 7.42
N LEU A 194 -22.34 28.66 8.35
CA LEU A 194 -21.26 29.64 8.17
C LEU A 194 -19.89 28.95 8.04
N LEU A 195 -19.63 27.93 8.87
CA LEU A 195 -18.39 27.15 8.83
C LEU A 195 -18.27 26.36 7.52
N PHE A 196 -19.34 25.74 7.04
CA PHE A 196 -19.32 24.99 5.79
C PHE A 196 -19.31 25.89 4.54
N ALA A 197 -19.85 27.11 4.62
CA ALA A 197 -19.63 28.15 3.61
C ALA A 197 -18.15 28.57 3.57
N LEU A 198 -17.53 28.75 4.74
CA LEU A 198 -16.10 29.04 4.87
C LEU A 198 -15.25 27.89 4.32
N TRP A 199 -15.62 26.64 4.59
CA TRP A 199 -15.01 25.45 4.01
C TRP A 199 -15.11 25.43 2.49
N ALA A 200 -16.31 25.64 1.93
CA ALA A 200 -16.52 25.67 0.49
C ALA A 200 -15.64 26.74 -0.21
N TRP A 201 -15.48 27.89 0.44
CA TRP A 201 -14.65 28.99 -0.05
C TRP A 201 -13.15 28.75 0.10
N LEU A 202 -12.69 28.28 1.26
CA LEU A 202 -11.27 28.18 1.61
C LEU A 202 -10.65 26.82 1.29
N TYR A 203 -11.36 25.72 1.51
CA TYR A 203 -10.80 24.39 1.32
C TYR A 203 -10.68 24.02 -0.15
N ILE A 204 -9.53 23.43 -0.49
CA ILE A 204 -9.19 22.91 -1.82
C ILE A 204 -8.49 21.57 -1.61
N ASP A 205 -8.85 20.56 -2.40
CA ASP A 205 -8.33 19.19 -2.21
C ASP A 205 -6.83 19.08 -2.49
N ASP A 206 -6.34 19.80 -3.51
CA ASP A 206 -4.94 19.79 -3.90
C ASP A 206 -4.31 21.19 -3.73
N PRO A 207 -3.25 21.34 -2.91
CA PRO A 207 -2.60 22.63 -2.70
C PRO A 207 -1.98 23.21 -3.99
N ARG A 208 -1.80 22.43 -5.07
CA ARG A 208 -1.31 22.92 -6.38
C ARG A 208 -2.36 23.70 -7.16
N GLU A 209 -3.64 23.44 -6.90
CA GLU A 209 -4.75 24.04 -7.65
C GLU A 209 -5.05 25.48 -7.19
N THR A 210 -4.49 25.89 -6.05
CA THR A 210 -4.73 27.22 -5.48
C THR A 210 -3.58 28.19 -5.73
N LYS A 211 -3.92 29.41 -6.15
CA LYS A 211 -2.98 30.54 -6.19
C LYS A 211 -2.78 31.20 -4.82
N ARG A 212 -3.55 30.78 -3.80
CA ARG A 212 -3.49 31.35 -2.44
C ARG A 212 -2.28 30.85 -1.66
N ILE A 213 -1.66 29.75 -2.06
CA ILE A 213 -0.45 29.24 -1.41
C ILE A 213 0.81 29.86 -2.01
N SER A 214 1.82 30.15 -1.17
CA SER A 214 3.12 30.57 -1.68
C SER A 214 3.91 29.36 -2.22
N GLY A 215 4.82 29.59 -3.17
CA GLY A 215 5.71 28.52 -3.67
C GLY A 215 6.62 27.93 -2.57
N LYS A 216 7.00 28.75 -1.58
CA LYS A 216 7.79 28.31 -0.41
C LYS A 216 6.96 27.38 0.49
N GLU A 217 5.69 27.68 0.70
CA GLU A 217 4.82 26.82 1.49
C GLU A 217 4.47 25.52 0.74
N LEU A 218 4.14 25.61 -0.55
CA LEU A 218 3.87 24.44 -1.39
C LEU A 218 5.07 23.48 -1.42
N SER A 219 6.28 24.00 -1.60
CA SER A 219 7.50 23.18 -1.54
C SER A 219 7.73 22.55 -0.18
N THR A 220 7.32 23.21 0.91
CA THR A 220 7.39 22.65 2.27
C THR A 220 6.41 21.50 2.46
N ILE A 221 5.16 21.65 2.00
CA ILE A 221 4.13 20.59 2.06
C ILE A 221 4.56 19.37 1.26
N HIS A 222 5.12 19.55 0.06
CA HIS A 222 5.52 18.45 -0.81
C HIS A 222 6.89 17.85 -0.49
N LYS A 223 7.68 18.47 0.38
CA LYS A 223 9.02 18.00 0.70
C LYS A 223 9.00 16.56 1.17
N ASN A 224 9.70 15.69 0.43
CA ASN A 224 9.80 14.24 0.67
C ASN A 224 8.51 13.43 0.48
N LYS A 225 7.40 14.02 0.01
CA LYS A 225 6.19 13.26 -0.35
C LYS A 225 6.44 12.41 -1.60
N SER A 226 6.02 11.15 -1.58
CA SER A 226 6.09 10.28 -2.77
C SER A 226 5.02 10.68 -3.78
N ALA A 227 5.17 10.24 -5.05
CA ALA A 227 4.17 10.50 -6.09
C ALA A 227 2.75 10.05 -5.68
N ALA A 228 2.64 8.94 -4.95
CA ALA A 228 1.38 8.44 -4.41
C ALA A 228 0.68 9.39 -3.41
N HIS A 229 1.43 10.22 -2.68
CA HIS A 229 0.84 11.24 -1.80
C HIS A 229 0.40 12.50 -2.57
N LEU A 230 0.86 12.66 -3.82
CA LEU A 230 0.66 13.85 -4.64
C LEU A 230 -0.38 13.62 -5.74
N GLU A 231 -0.58 12.40 -6.23
CA GLU A 231 -1.56 12.13 -7.29
C GLU A 231 -3.00 12.21 -6.75
N LYS A 232 -3.90 12.86 -7.51
CA LYS A 232 -5.33 13.05 -7.17
C LYS A 232 -6.11 11.73 -7.25
N ASN A 233 -5.68 10.85 -8.14
CA ASN A 233 -6.18 9.50 -8.33
C ASN A 233 -5.16 8.51 -7.76
N ALA A 234 -5.06 8.41 -6.45
CA ALA A 234 -4.40 7.25 -5.87
C ALA A 234 -5.41 6.10 -5.97
N ASP A 235 -5.18 5.19 -6.93
CA ASP A 235 -5.99 3.97 -7.07
C ASP A 235 -6.11 3.30 -5.70
N ILE A 236 -7.35 3.07 -5.26
CA ILE A 236 -7.64 2.29 -4.05
C ILE A 236 -6.98 0.93 -4.28
N PRO A 237 -6.00 0.51 -3.45
CA PRO A 237 -5.14 -0.64 -3.75
C PRO A 237 -5.86 -1.98 -3.94
N TYR A 238 -7.15 -2.03 -3.63
CA TYR A 238 -7.94 -3.26 -3.52
C TYR A 238 -9.05 -3.42 -4.57
N VAL A 239 -9.41 -2.40 -5.36
CA VAL A 239 -10.64 -2.49 -6.18
C VAL A 239 -10.39 -2.65 -7.68
N ASP A 240 -9.30 -2.14 -8.26
CA ASP A 240 -9.06 -2.35 -9.70
C ASP A 240 -7.59 -2.68 -10.01
N GLY A 241 -7.41 -3.63 -10.94
CA GLY A 241 -6.11 -4.17 -11.34
C GLY A 241 -5.14 -3.10 -11.83
N VAL A 242 -4.18 -2.77 -10.97
CA VAL A 242 -3.18 -1.71 -11.12
C VAL A 242 -2.46 -1.71 -12.49
N VAL A 243 -2.66 -0.64 -13.25
CA VAL A 243 -1.76 -0.22 -14.33
C VAL A 243 -0.72 0.71 -13.72
N HIS A 244 0.45 0.18 -13.36
CA HIS A 244 1.56 1.03 -12.89
C HIS A 244 2.09 1.90 -14.03
N ARG A 245 1.70 3.17 -14.09
CA ARG A 245 2.50 4.19 -14.78
C ARG A 245 3.75 4.47 -13.96
N GLN A 246 4.91 4.35 -14.58
CA GLN A 246 6.19 4.50 -13.92
C GLN A 246 6.49 5.97 -13.66
N SER A 247 6.61 6.35 -12.39
CA SER A 247 7.23 7.63 -12.02
C SER A 247 8.71 7.60 -12.39
N PRO A 248 9.31 8.72 -12.85
CA PRO A 248 10.75 8.81 -13.02
C PRO A 248 11.41 8.52 -11.67
N GLY A 249 12.16 7.41 -11.62
CA GLY A 249 12.76 6.93 -10.38
C GLY A 249 13.65 7.98 -9.71
N ARG A 250 13.87 7.82 -8.40
CA ARG A 250 14.70 8.74 -7.59
C ARG A 250 15.99 9.15 -8.33
N PRO A 251 16.30 10.47 -8.41
CA PRO A 251 17.54 10.95 -9.03
C PRO A 251 18.77 10.24 -8.49
N ARG A 252 19.73 9.93 -9.38
CA ARG A 252 20.95 9.21 -9.02
C ARG A 252 21.77 10.05 -8.04
N THR A 253 22.18 9.44 -6.93
CA THR A 253 23.12 10.05 -5.97
C THR A 253 24.54 10.17 -6.53
N THR A 254 24.91 9.36 -7.53
CA THR A 254 26.27 9.34 -8.09
C THR A 254 26.36 10.15 -9.38
N SER A 255 27.45 10.93 -9.50
CA SER A 255 27.83 11.64 -10.72
C SER A 255 28.45 10.67 -11.75
N ARG A 256 28.55 11.09 -13.02
CA ARG A 256 29.29 10.32 -14.04
C ARG A 256 30.79 10.19 -13.70
N ALA A 257 31.36 11.19 -13.03
CA ALA A 257 32.75 11.16 -12.59
C ALA A 257 32.96 10.10 -11.50
N LEU A 258 32.08 10.07 -10.50
CA LEU A 258 32.09 9.07 -9.43
C LEU A 258 31.93 7.65 -9.96
N ASP A 259 31.01 7.43 -10.91
CA ASP A 259 30.81 6.13 -11.54
C ASP A 259 32.10 5.65 -12.26
N ARG A 260 32.83 6.54 -12.94
CA ARG A 260 34.13 6.20 -13.57
C ARG A 260 35.20 5.87 -12.52
N ASN A 261 35.25 6.60 -11.41
CA ASN A 261 36.21 6.35 -10.32
C ASN A 261 35.95 5.01 -9.64
N ILE A 262 34.68 4.64 -9.40
CA ILE A 262 34.28 3.33 -8.89
C ILE A 262 34.78 2.20 -9.80
N LEU A 263 34.58 2.33 -11.12
CA LEU A 263 35.01 1.32 -12.08
C LEU A 263 36.54 1.24 -12.18
N ARG A 264 37.24 2.37 -12.15
CA ARG A 264 38.71 2.41 -12.16
C ARG A 264 39.30 1.76 -10.90
N ALA A 265 38.74 2.02 -9.72
CA ALA A 265 39.18 1.41 -8.47
C ALA A 265 39.02 -0.12 -8.48
N CYS A 266 37.93 -0.64 -9.03
CA CYS A 266 37.70 -2.08 -9.17
C CYS A 266 38.61 -2.72 -10.24
N ARG A 267 38.84 -2.06 -11.38
CA ARG A 267 39.74 -2.57 -12.43
C ARG A 267 41.21 -2.58 -12.01
N LYS A 268 41.62 -1.63 -11.16
CA LYS A 268 42.98 -1.57 -10.61
C LYS A 268 43.26 -2.75 -9.67
N ASP A 269 42.25 -3.17 -8.91
CA ASP A 269 42.36 -4.33 -8.02
C ASP A 269 40.98 -5.02 -7.88
N PRO A 270 40.76 -6.13 -8.62
CA PRO A 270 39.51 -6.87 -8.61
C PRO A 270 39.13 -7.52 -7.26
N ARG A 271 40.06 -7.56 -6.28
CA ARG A 271 39.79 -8.13 -4.96
C ARG A 271 39.25 -7.11 -3.95
N ARG A 272 39.24 -5.82 -4.29
CA ARG A 272 38.73 -4.77 -3.40
C ARG A 272 37.27 -4.97 -3.07
N THR A 273 36.94 -4.85 -1.79
CA THR A 273 35.55 -4.91 -1.35
C THR A 273 34.84 -3.60 -1.65
N SER A 274 33.51 -3.62 -1.63
CA SER A 274 32.71 -2.38 -1.74
C SER A 274 33.03 -1.34 -0.65
N LYS A 275 33.62 -1.77 0.49
CA LYS A 275 34.07 -0.87 1.56
C LYS A 275 35.37 -0.17 1.16
N ASP A 276 36.34 -0.92 0.62
CA ASP A 276 37.64 -0.36 0.22
C ASP A 276 37.48 0.58 -0.98
N ILE A 277 36.57 0.22 -1.91
CA ILE A 277 36.21 1.09 -3.03
C ILE A 277 35.60 2.41 -2.51
N GLN A 278 34.71 2.35 -1.52
CA GLN A 278 34.08 3.54 -0.91
C GLN A 278 35.12 4.51 -0.37
N VAL A 279 36.10 4.00 0.38
CA VAL A 279 37.21 4.80 0.93
C VAL A 279 38.03 5.42 -0.21
N SER A 280 38.35 4.64 -1.25
CA SER A 280 39.20 5.11 -2.37
C SER A 280 38.56 6.14 -3.30
N VAL A 281 37.23 6.25 -3.33
CA VAL A 281 36.49 7.16 -4.24
C VAL A 281 35.87 8.35 -3.51
N THR A 282 36.08 8.47 -2.20
CA THR A 282 35.57 9.59 -1.41
C THR A 282 36.36 10.86 -1.73
N SER A 283 35.66 11.94 -2.09
CA SER A 283 36.22 13.27 -2.38
C SER A 283 35.49 14.33 -1.57
N PRO A 284 36.14 15.42 -1.12
CA PRO A 284 35.49 16.50 -0.38
C PRO A 284 34.31 17.15 -1.12
N ASN A 285 34.31 17.08 -2.45
CA ASN A 285 33.34 17.76 -3.31
C ASN A 285 32.18 16.87 -3.79
N GLU A 286 32.14 15.59 -3.39
CA GLU A 286 31.07 14.65 -3.80
C GLU A 286 30.45 13.92 -2.61
N PRO A 287 29.12 13.69 -2.62
CA PRO A 287 28.46 12.94 -1.56
C PRO A 287 28.96 11.49 -1.52
N VAL A 288 29.33 11.02 -0.33
CA VAL A 288 29.88 9.67 -0.12
C VAL A 288 28.85 8.61 -0.54
N PRO A 289 29.12 7.80 -1.58
CA PRO A 289 28.20 6.77 -2.02
C PRO A 289 28.14 5.65 -0.99
N SER A 290 26.95 5.14 -0.68
CA SER A 290 26.81 3.96 0.18
C SER A 290 27.41 2.71 -0.48
N ARG A 291 27.86 1.73 0.33
CA ARG A 291 28.37 0.43 -0.16
C ARG A 291 27.40 -0.28 -1.12
N ARG A 292 26.10 -0.17 -0.85
CA ARG A 292 25.03 -0.71 -1.72
C ARG A 292 24.97 0.01 -3.07
N THR A 293 25.20 1.32 -3.08
CA THR A 293 25.25 2.13 -4.30
C THR A 293 26.44 1.73 -5.16
N ILE A 294 27.62 1.55 -4.56
CA ILE A 294 28.83 1.08 -5.26
C ILE A 294 28.60 -0.29 -5.88
N ARG A 295 28.06 -1.25 -5.11
CA ARG A 295 27.75 -2.60 -5.62
C ARG A 295 26.77 -2.54 -6.81
N ARG A 296 25.75 -1.68 -6.74
CA ARG A 296 24.81 -1.47 -7.85
C ARG A 296 25.52 -0.92 -9.10
N ARG A 297 26.50 -0.02 -8.94
CA ARG A 297 27.25 0.54 -10.09
C ARG A 297 28.16 -0.48 -10.74
N LEU A 298 28.85 -1.30 -9.95
CA LEU A 298 29.64 -2.41 -10.46
C LEU A 298 28.77 -3.40 -11.25
N GLN A 299 27.62 -3.79 -10.70
CA GLN A 299 26.67 -4.68 -11.38
C GLN A 299 26.14 -4.10 -12.70
N VAL A 300 25.80 -2.80 -12.74
CA VAL A 300 25.35 -2.13 -13.98
C VAL A 300 26.45 -2.12 -15.05
N ALA A 301 27.72 -2.14 -14.66
CA ALA A 301 28.86 -2.23 -15.57
C ALA A 301 29.29 -3.68 -15.86
N GLY A 302 28.51 -4.68 -15.43
CA GLY A 302 28.81 -6.11 -15.65
C GLY A 302 29.92 -6.68 -14.76
N LEU A 303 30.29 -5.98 -13.67
CA LEU A 303 31.28 -6.46 -12.70
C LEU A 303 30.58 -7.14 -11.52
N HIS A 304 30.84 -8.44 -11.35
CA HIS A 304 30.26 -9.28 -10.31
C HIS A 304 31.28 -9.65 -9.23
N GLY A 305 30.79 -9.98 -8.04
CA GLY A 305 31.65 -10.39 -6.93
C GLY A 305 32.28 -11.76 -7.16
N LEU A 306 33.49 -11.96 -6.65
CA LEU A 306 34.17 -13.25 -6.70
C LEU A 306 33.44 -14.28 -5.81
N VAL A 307 33.26 -15.50 -6.34
CA VAL A 307 32.76 -16.65 -5.56
C VAL A 307 33.79 -17.00 -4.48
N SER A 308 33.35 -17.12 -3.23
CA SER A 308 34.21 -17.42 -2.08
C SER A 308 34.88 -18.79 -2.21
N LEU A 309 36.08 -18.98 -1.64
CA LEU A 309 36.79 -20.27 -1.69
C LEU A 309 35.95 -21.42 -1.13
N LYS A 310 35.17 -21.18 -0.07
CA LYS A 310 34.22 -22.16 0.49
C LYS A 310 33.18 -22.58 -0.55
N ASN A 311 32.56 -21.61 -1.23
CA ASN A 311 31.54 -21.89 -2.24
C ASN A 311 32.16 -22.58 -3.47
N ARG A 312 33.38 -22.20 -3.88
CA ARG A 312 34.08 -22.86 -4.99
C ARG A 312 34.29 -24.35 -4.73
N LYS A 313 34.75 -24.72 -3.52
CA LYS A 313 34.91 -26.13 -3.12
C LYS A 313 33.57 -26.87 -3.17
N ALA A 314 32.53 -26.30 -2.57
CA ALA A 314 31.19 -26.90 -2.57
C ALA A 314 30.63 -27.10 -4.00
N ARG A 315 30.86 -26.14 -4.90
CA ARG A 315 30.47 -26.23 -6.32
C ARG A 315 31.18 -27.36 -7.05
N VAL A 316 32.48 -27.55 -6.81
CA VAL A 316 33.27 -28.64 -7.41
C VAL A 316 32.82 -30.00 -6.88
N GLU A 317 32.65 -30.15 -5.57
CA GLU A 317 32.19 -31.42 -4.99
C GLU A 317 30.79 -31.80 -5.48
N TRP A 318 29.87 -30.83 -5.53
CA TRP A 318 28.55 -31.05 -6.10
C TRP A 318 28.63 -31.47 -7.57
N ALA A 319 29.45 -30.78 -8.39
CA ALA A 319 29.59 -31.11 -9.80
C ALA A 319 30.16 -32.52 -10.04
N LYS A 320 31.13 -32.96 -9.23
CA LYS A 320 31.70 -34.31 -9.31
C LYS A 320 30.65 -35.40 -9.04
N GLN A 321 29.74 -35.17 -8.10
CA GLN A 321 28.68 -36.12 -7.75
C GLN A 321 27.62 -36.26 -8.85
N HIS A 322 27.48 -35.26 -9.72
CA HIS A 322 26.40 -35.18 -10.73
C HIS A 322 26.93 -35.24 -12.18
N LEU A 323 28.11 -35.85 -12.38
CA LEU A 323 28.76 -35.95 -13.69
C LEU A 323 28.10 -36.99 -14.62
N SER A 324 27.39 -37.97 -14.05
CA SER A 324 26.79 -39.10 -14.75
C SER A 324 25.39 -38.84 -15.32
N TRP A 325 24.90 -37.59 -15.27
CA TRP A 325 23.63 -37.23 -15.93
C TRP A 325 23.80 -37.32 -17.48
N GLY A 326 22.74 -37.41 -18.27
CA GLY A 326 22.81 -37.80 -19.71
C GLY A 326 23.65 -36.87 -20.59
N SER A 327 24.32 -37.41 -21.63
CA SER A 327 25.28 -36.69 -22.49
C SER A 327 24.84 -36.61 -23.95
N GLN A 328 24.80 -35.39 -24.52
CA GLN A 328 25.20 -35.09 -25.92
C GLN A 328 25.34 -33.57 -26.18
N GLU A 329 26.04 -33.24 -27.28
CA GLU A 329 26.63 -31.93 -27.61
C GLU A 329 25.62 -30.80 -27.89
N TYR A 330 26.01 -29.56 -27.60
CA TYR A 330 25.22 -28.38 -27.91
C TYR A 330 26.04 -27.13 -28.20
N ALA A 331 25.52 -26.34 -29.13
CA ALA A 331 26.15 -25.19 -29.78
C ALA A 331 26.14 -23.90 -28.93
N PRO A 332 27.18 -23.06 -29.02
CA PRO A 332 27.45 -21.89 -28.15
C PRO A 332 26.58 -20.64 -28.40
N GLN A 333 25.43 -20.75 -29.06
CA GLN A 333 24.63 -19.62 -29.56
C GLN A 333 23.60 -19.03 -28.57
N TYR A 334 23.64 -19.42 -27.28
CA TYR A 334 22.57 -19.13 -26.31
C TYR A 334 22.93 -18.07 -25.25
N HIS A 335 23.98 -17.27 -25.48
CA HIS A 335 24.35 -16.18 -24.56
C HIS A 335 23.67 -14.86 -24.92
N CYS A 336 22.91 -14.28 -23.98
CA CYS A 336 22.58 -12.86 -24.06
C CYS A 336 22.81 -12.15 -22.72
N ARG A 337 23.33 -10.92 -22.79
CA ARG A 337 23.56 -10.08 -21.61
C ARG A 337 22.22 -9.59 -21.05
N THR A 338 22.00 -9.82 -19.77
CA THR A 338 20.83 -9.31 -19.05
C THR A 338 20.88 -7.77 -18.99
N VAL A 339 20.04 -7.10 -19.77
CA VAL A 339 19.89 -5.64 -19.72
C VAL A 339 18.63 -5.31 -18.93
N LYS A 340 18.79 -4.69 -17.76
CA LYS A 340 17.65 -4.26 -16.94
C LYS A 340 16.92 -3.09 -17.62
N HIS A 341 15.82 -3.39 -18.29
CA HIS A 341 14.89 -2.40 -18.79
C HIS A 341 13.84 -2.08 -17.73
N GLY A 342 13.61 -0.78 -17.50
CA GLY A 342 12.55 -0.30 -16.61
C GLY A 342 11.19 -0.39 -17.27
N GLY A 343 10.70 -1.59 -17.61
CA GLY A 343 9.30 -1.84 -17.95
C GLY A 343 8.69 -2.67 -16.81
N GLY A 344 7.44 -2.42 -16.39
CA GLY A 344 6.84 -3.11 -15.25
C GLY A 344 7.11 -4.63 -15.26
N SER A 345 7.49 -5.18 -14.10
CA SER A 345 7.87 -6.59 -13.95
C SER A 345 6.73 -7.41 -13.37
N VAL A 346 6.48 -8.60 -13.91
CA VAL A 346 5.65 -9.61 -13.27
C VAL A 346 6.59 -10.61 -12.62
N MET A 347 6.39 -10.89 -11.34
CA MET A 347 7.11 -11.96 -10.64
C MET A 347 6.34 -13.27 -10.84
N VAL A 348 7.04 -14.31 -11.25
CA VAL A 348 6.48 -15.63 -11.48
C VAL A 348 7.32 -16.68 -10.76
N TRP A 349 6.66 -17.77 -10.37
CA TRP A 349 7.29 -19.03 -9.99
C TRP A 349 6.90 -20.08 -11.02
N GLY A 350 7.81 -20.99 -11.34
CA GLY A 350 7.53 -22.13 -12.19
C GLY A 350 8.41 -23.31 -11.84
N CYS A 351 8.03 -24.47 -12.34
CA CYS A 351 8.83 -25.69 -12.29
C CYS A 351 8.64 -26.48 -13.59
N PHE A 352 9.54 -27.40 -13.88
CA PHE A 352 9.41 -28.34 -14.99
C PHE A 352 10.13 -29.65 -14.64
N SER A 353 9.83 -30.70 -15.39
CA SER A 353 10.51 -31.99 -15.31
C SER A 353 11.00 -32.42 -16.70
N ASP A 354 11.67 -33.56 -16.77
CA ASP A 354 12.04 -34.27 -18.00
C ASP A 354 10.84 -34.66 -18.89
N THR A 355 9.67 -34.78 -18.30
CA THR A 355 8.44 -35.32 -18.89
C THR A 355 7.41 -34.25 -19.22
N SER A 356 7.35 -33.15 -18.46
CA SER A 356 6.35 -32.10 -18.69
C SER A 356 6.77 -30.73 -18.16
N MET A 357 6.24 -29.68 -18.79
CA MET A 357 6.29 -28.33 -18.26
C MET A 357 5.32 -28.20 -17.08
N GLY A 358 5.80 -27.72 -15.95
CA GLY A 358 4.99 -27.49 -14.77
C GLY A 358 4.19 -26.19 -14.81
N PRO A 359 3.40 -25.91 -13.77
CA PRO A 359 2.59 -24.71 -13.70
C PRO A 359 3.46 -23.46 -13.58
N LEU A 360 3.03 -22.37 -14.24
CA LEU A 360 3.57 -21.03 -14.03
C LEU A 360 2.61 -20.23 -13.13
N LYS A 361 3.07 -19.85 -11.94
CA LYS A 361 2.27 -19.13 -10.94
C LYS A 361 2.70 -17.68 -10.87
N ARG A 362 1.75 -16.76 -11.04
CA ARG A 362 1.99 -15.34 -10.77
C ARG A 362 2.08 -15.09 -9.26
N ILE A 363 3.07 -14.30 -8.87
CA ILE A 363 3.24 -13.82 -7.50
C ILE A 363 2.84 -12.35 -7.46
N VAL A 364 1.95 -12.01 -6.52
CA VAL A 364 1.54 -10.63 -6.25
C VAL A 364 2.36 -10.11 -5.07
N GLY A 365 3.12 -9.04 -5.28
CA GLY A 365 4.00 -8.48 -4.26
C GLY A 365 5.35 -9.19 -4.16
N THR A 366 5.90 -9.26 -2.93
CA THR A 366 7.18 -9.92 -2.67
C THR A 366 6.93 -11.34 -2.19
N MET A 367 7.58 -12.34 -2.81
CA MET A 367 7.51 -13.73 -2.33
C MET A 367 8.24 -13.87 -0.99
N ASP A 368 7.50 -14.05 0.09
CA ASP A 368 8.04 -14.46 1.38
C ASP A 368 7.97 -15.98 1.58
N ARG A 369 8.37 -16.45 2.77
CA ARG A 369 8.37 -17.89 3.10
C ARG A 369 6.97 -18.52 3.18
N TYR A 370 5.93 -17.75 3.51
CA TYR A 370 4.56 -18.27 3.63
C TYR A 370 3.92 -18.39 2.26
N VAL A 371 4.11 -17.37 1.40
CA VAL A 371 3.72 -17.42 -0.01
C VAL A 371 4.45 -18.56 -0.73
N TYR A 372 5.73 -18.78 -0.41
CA TYR A 372 6.47 -19.91 -0.98
C TYR A 372 5.88 -21.26 -0.54
N GLU A 373 5.61 -21.47 0.76
CA GLU A 373 4.94 -22.70 1.22
C GLU A 373 3.58 -22.92 0.54
N ASP A 374 2.79 -21.85 0.37
CA ASP A 374 1.51 -21.91 -0.34
C ASP A 374 1.68 -22.40 -1.78
N ILE A 375 2.65 -21.87 -2.51
CA ILE A 375 2.99 -22.31 -3.86
C ILE A 375 3.40 -23.79 -3.86
N LEU A 376 4.26 -24.21 -2.93
CA LEU A 376 4.68 -25.61 -2.85
C LEU A 376 3.50 -26.55 -2.57
N LYS A 377 2.62 -26.17 -1.63
CA LYS A 377 1.47 -26.96 -1.19
C LYS A 377 0.36 -27.03 -2.23
N ASN A 378 0.03 -25.91 -2.84
CA ASN A 378 -1.17 -25.77 -3.66
C ASN A 378 -0.88 -25.82 -5.17
N THR A 379 0.38 -25.65 -5.59
CA THR A 379 0.76 -25.62 -7.01
C THR A 379 1.74 -26.74 -7.34
N MET A 380 2.90 -26.81 -6.66
CA MET A 380 3.96 -27.75 -6.99
C MET A 380 3.58 -29.21 -6.67
N GLN A 381 3.20 -29.48 -5.42
CA GLN A 381 2.96 -30.85 -4.95
C GLN A 381 1.80 -31.55 -5.67
N PRO A 382 0.63 -30.91 -5.90
CA PRO A 382 -0.46 -31.52 -6.65
C PRO A 382 -0.05 -31.84 -8.09
N TRP A 383 0.68 -30.93 -8.74
CA TRP A 383 1.18 -31.14 -10.10
C TRP A 383 2.18 -32.30 -10.16
N ALA A 384 3.16 -32.33 -9.26
CA ALA A 384 4.18 -33.38 -9.22
C ALA A 384 3.56 -34.77 -9.00
N ARG A 385 2.60 -34.89 -8.09
CA ARG A 385 1.87 -36.14 -7.84
C ARG A 385 1.08 -36.64 -9.05
N THR A 386 0.57 -35.71 -9.85
CA THR A 386 -0.24 -36.04 -11.03
C THR A 386 0.63 -36.43 -12.23
N ASN A 387 1.81 -35.79 -12.40
CA ASN A 387 2.60 -35.89 -13.63
C ASN A 387 3.91 -36.68 -13.49
N LEU A 388 4.51 -36.77 -12.30
CA LEU A 388 5.87 -37.33 -12.09
C LEU A 388 5.88 -38.67 -11.34
N GLY A 389 4.72 -39.22 -11.01
CA GLY A 389 4.61 -40.47 -10.26
C GLY A 389 5.08 -40.34 -8.80
N ARG A 390 5.57 -41.46 -8.23
CA ARG A 390 5.87 -41.56 -6.78
C ARG A 390 7.30 -41.18 -6.38
N SER A 391 8.23 -41.06 -7.33
CA SER A 391 9.65 -40.83 -7.04
C SER A 391 10.18 -39.66 -7.85
N TRP A 392 10.37 -38.51 -7.20
CA TRP A 392 10.94 -37.31 -7.78
C TRP A 392 11.71 -36.54 -6.71
N VAL A 393 12.76 -35.84 -7.15
CA VAL A 393 13.58 -34.98 -6.29
C VAL A 393 13.32 -33.53 -6.68
N PHE A 394 13.01 -32.69 -5.69
CA PHE A 394 12.79 -31.27 -5.90
C PHE A 394 14.12 -30.51 -5.90
N GLN A 395 14.33 -29.66 -6.90
CA GLN A 395 15.48 -28.75 -6.93
C GLN A 395 15.01 -27.32 -6.66
N GLN A 396 15.73 -26.60 -5.80
CA GLN A 396 15.55 -25.17 -5.54
C GLN A 396 16.90 -24.51 -5.23
N ASP A 397 17.00 -23.19 -5.34
CA ASP A 397 18.19 -22.45 -4.92
C ASP A 397 18.23 -22.21 -3.40
N ASN A 398 19.37 -21.68 -2.92
CA ASN A 398 19.60 -21.41 -1.51
C ASN A 398 19.14 -20.00 -1.08
N ASP A 399 18.07 -19.46 -1.68
CA ASP A 399 17.52 -18.20 -1.23
C ASP A 399 17.08 -18.29 0.26
N PRO A 400 17.29 -17.25 1.10
CA PRO A 400 16.91 -17.27 2.51
C PRO A 400 15.47 -17.70 2.79
N LYS A 401 14.53 -17.45 1.88
CA LYS A 401 13.14 -17.90 2.06
C LYS A 401 12.96 -19.41 1.85
N HIS A 402 13.67 -19.99 0.88
CA HIS A 402 13.63 -21.43 0.56
C HIS A 402 14.35 -22.27 1.63
N THR A 403 15.36 -21.69 2.26
CA THR A 403 16.17 -22.32 3.33
C THR A 403 15.67 -22.01 4.74
N SER A 404 14.52 -21.31 4.86
CA SER A 404 13.96 -20.97 6.17
C SER A 404 13.51 -22.22 6.94
N GLY A 405 13.62 -22.20 8.27
CA GLY A 405 13.18 -23.34 9.10
C GLY A 405 11.71 -23.72 8.91
N HIS A 406 10.86 -22.77 8.51
CA HIS A 406 9.46 -23.00 8.15
C HIS A 406 9.32 -23.92 6.93
N VAL A 407 9.97 -23.54 5.83
CA VAL A 407 9.94 -24.27 4.55
C VAL A 407 10.67 -25.62 4.68
N ALA A 408 11.82 -25.66 5.37
CA ALA A 408 12.53 -26.90 5.65
C ALA A 408 11.65 -27.91 6.44
N ASN A 409 10.85 -27.42 7.40
CA ASN A 409 9.91 -28.25 8.14
C ASN A 409 8.74 -28.72 7.25
N TRP A 410 8.32 -27.94 6.25
CA TRP A 410 7.32 -28.37 5.28
C TRP A 410 7.82 -29.55 4.44
N PHE A 411 9.03 -29.47 3.87
CA PHE A 411 9.63 -30.57 3.09
C PHE A 411 9.72 -31.87 3.92
N ARG A 412 10.18 -31.76 5.17
CA ARG A 412 10.26 -32.89 6.11
C ARG A 412 8.89 -33.51 6.39
N ARG A 413 7.87 -32.69 6.68
CA ARG A 413 6.50 -33.17 6.97
C ARG A 413 5.81 -33.78 5.76
N ARG A 414 6.09 -33.27 4.57
CA ARG A 414 5.49 -33.74 3.31
C ARG A 414 6.27 -34.86 2.63
N ARG A 415 7.41 -35.28 3.20
CA ARG A 415 8.31 -36.32 2.67
C ARG A 415 8.64 -36.07 1.19
N VAL A 416 9.03 -34.84 0.90
CA VAL A 416 9.50 -34.44 -0.43
C VAL A 416 11.03 -34.38 -0.39
N ASP A 417 11.67 -35.17 -1.24
CA ASP A 417 13.12 -35.21 -1.33
C ASP A 417 13.64 -33.92 -1.97
N LEU A 418 14.62 -33.30 -1.32
CA LEU A 418 15.21 -32.03 -1.74
C LEU A 418 16.63 -32.26 -2.22
N LEU A 419 16.94 -31.82 -3.43
CA LEU A 419 18.30 -31.85 -3.97
C LEU A 419 19.17 -30.87 -3.21
N GLU A 420 20.30 -31.35 -2.67
CA GLU A 420 21.31 -30.46 -2.10
C GLU A 420 21.84 -29.54 -3.20
N TRP A 421 21.90 -28.23 -2.94
CA TRP A 421 22.28 -27.24 -3.95
C TRP A 421 23.50 -26.40 -3.52
N PRO A 422 24.49 -26.16 -4.40
CA PRO A 422 25.62 -25.31 -4.08
C PRO A 422 25.25 -23.82 -4.22
N SER A 423 25.55 -23.01 -3.20
CA SER A 423 25.30 -21.57 -3.22
C SER A 423 26.00 -20.84 -4.38
N GLN A 424 25.36 -19.80 -4.94
CA GLN A 424 25.87 -18.97 -6.05
C GLN A 424 26.17 -19.75 -7.34
N SER A 425 25.29 -20.66 -7.73
CA SER A 425 25.46 -21.50 -8.93
C SER A 425 24.29 -21.37 -9.92
N PRO A 426 23.99 -20.17 -10.44
CA PRO A 426 22.94 -20.02 -11.45
C PRO A 426 23.26 -20.77 -12.75
N ASP A 427 24.54 -20.91 -13.09
CA ASP A 427 25.05 -21.62 -14.27
C ASP A 427 24.79 -23.13 -14.24
N LEU A 428 24.59 -23.69 -13.05
CA LEU A 428 24.17 -25.07 -12.85
C LEU A 428 22.65 -25.24 -12.84
N ASN A 429 21.87 -24.17 -12.67
CA ASN A 429 20.43 -24.26 -12.49
C ASN A 429 19.69 -24.24 -13.84
N PRO A 430 19.07 -25.36 -14.27
CA PRO A 430 18.38 -25.42 -15.57
C PRO A 430 17.26 -24.39 -15.71
N ILE A 431 16.57 -24.02 -14.63
CA ILE A 431 15.42 -23.11 -14.72
C ILE A 431 15.82 -21.69 -15.12
N GLU A 432 17.06 -21.27 -14.87
CA GLU A 432 17.57 -19.97 -15.33
C GLU A 432 17.57 -19.91 -16.87
N HIS A 433 17.94 -21.00 -17.53
CA HIS A 433 17.89 -21.11 -18.99
C HIS A 433 16.44 -21.12 -19.51
N MET A 434 15.49 -21.66 -18.74
CA MET A 434 14.06 -21.58 -19.11
C MET A 434 13.53 -20.14 -19.01
N TRP A 435 14.00 -19.35 -18.03
CA TRP A 435 13.67 -17.92 -17.96
C TRP A 435 14.24 -17.15 -19.14
N GLU A 436 15.47 -17.45 -19.55
CA GLU A 436 16.09 -16.85 -20.74
C GLU A 436 15.31 -17.20 -22.03
N GLU A 437 14.88 -18.44 -22.21
CA GLU A 437 14.08 -18.86 -23.36
C GLU A 437 12.71 -18.14 -23.39
N LEU A 438 12.09 -17.92 -22.24
CA LEU A 438 10.88 -17.10 -22.13
C LEU A 438 11.13 -15.63 -22.52
N GLU A 439 12.20 -15.02 -22.01
CA GLU A 439 12.58 -13.66 -22.38
C GLU A 439 12.83 -13.54 -23.88
N ARG A 440 13.52 -14.52 -24.48
CA ARG A 440 13.80 -14.56 -25.92
C ARG A 440 12.53 -14.63 -26.76
N ARG A 441 11.57 -15.49 -26.39
CA ARG A 441 10.27 -15.60 -27.07
C ARG A 441 9.46 -14.32 -26.98
N LEU A 442 9.60 -13.58 -25.88
CA LEU A 442 8.85 -12.34 -25.62
C LEU A 442 9.64 -11.06 -25.97
N ASN A 443 10.84 -11.16 -26.53
CA ASN A 443 11.78 -10.04 -26.76
C ASN A 443 11.22 -8.92 -27.68
N ARG A 444 10.06 -9.13 -28.32
CA ARG A 444 9.36 -8.11 -29.13
C ARG A 444 7.86 -8.01 -28.84
N VAL A 445 7.38 -8.76 -27.86
CA VAL A 445 5.97 -8.79 -27.49
C VAL A 445 5.73 -7.70 -26.45
N ARG A 446 4.86 -6.75 -26.77
CA ARG A 446 4.50 -5.67 -25.84
C ARG A 446 3.26 -6.08 -25.04
N ALA A 447 3.27 -5.75 -23.75
CA ALA A 447 2.13 -5.89 -22.86
C ALA A 447 1.70 -4.51 -22.37
N SER A 448 0.40 -4.24 -22.41
CA SER A 448 -0.21 -2.99 -21.95
C SER A 448 -0.45 -2.99 -20.43
N ASN A 449 -0.56 -4.16 -19.80
CA ASN A 449 -0.75 -4.29 -18.35
C ASN A 449 -0.15 -5.62 -17.82
N ALA A 450 -0.10 -5.77 -16.49
CA ALA A 450 0.50 -6.93 -15.83
C ALA A 450 -0.27 -8.24 -16.07
N ASN A 451 -1.59 -8.19 -16.23
CA ASN A 451 -2.41 -9.37 -16.52
C ASN A 451 -2.10 -9.89 -17.93
N GLN A 452 -2.05 -9.00 -18.91
CA GLN A 452 -1.67 -9.33 -20.28
C GLN A 452 -0.23 -9.86 -20.34
N LYS A 453 0.70 -9.26 -19.59
CA LYS A 453 2.09 -9.75 -19.50
C LYS A 453 2.15 -11.16 -18.91
N PHE A 454 1.38 -11.43 -17.87
CA PHE A 454 1.32 -12.78 -17.30
C PHE A 454 0.66 -13.79 -18.26
N ALA A 455 -0.43 -13.43 -18.93
CA ALA A 455 -1.06 -14.30 -19.93
C ALA A 455 -0.10 -14.63 -21.09
N GLN A 456 0.68 -13.65 -21.56
CA GLN A 456 1.72 -13.86 -22.56
C GLN A 456 2.84 -14.78 -22.05
N LEU A 457 3.28 -14.60 -20.80
CA LEU A 457 4.26 -15.48 -20.16
C LEU A 457 3.74 -16.91 -20.02
N GLU A 458 2.48 -17.08 -19.59
CA GLU A 458 1.86 -18.39 -19.41
C GLU A 458 1.67 -19.11 -20.75
N ALA A 459 1.23 -18.40 -21.79
CA ALA A 459 1.12 -18.93 -23.15
C ALA A 459 2.49 -19.32 -23.71
N ALA A 460 3.50 -18.47 -23.54
CA ALA A 460 4.87 -18.75 -23.96
C ALA A 460 5.43 -19.97 -23.22
N TRP A 461 5.21 -20.08 -21.91
CA TRP A 461 5.66 -21.19 -21.08
C TRP A 461 5.08 -22.54 -21.51
N LYS A 462 3.75 -22.58 -21.76
CA LYS A 462 3.07 -23.78 -22.28
C LYS A 462 3.52 -24.15 -23.70
N SER A 463 4.00 -23.18 -24.48
CA SER A 463 4.48 -23.40 -25.85
C SER A 463 5.94 -23.90 -25.94
N ILE A 464 6.66 -24.02 -24.82
CA ILE A 464 8.04 -24.51 -24.83
C ILE A 464 8.02 -26.00 -25.17
N PRO A 465 8.64 -26.42 -26.29
CA PRO A 465 8.63 -27.83 -26.67
C PRO A 465 9.56 -28.61 -25.75
N MET A 466 9.16 -29.85 -25.43
CA MET A 466 9.94 -30.75 -24.57
C MET A 466 11.34 -31.08 -25.13
N THR A 467 11.59 -30.84 -26.42
CA THR A 467 12.94 -30.94 -27.00
C THR A 467 13.92 -29.97 -26.33
N VAL A 468 13.50 -28.74 -26.03
CA VAL A 468 14.34 -27.75 -25.34
C VAL A 468 14.66 -28.20 -23.92
N VAL A 469 13.67 -28.77 -23.22
CA VAL A 469 13.83 -29.33 -21.88
C VAL A 469 14.83 -30.49 -21.88
N LYS A 470 14.67 -31.45 -22.80
CA LYS A 470 15.58 -32.60 -22.93
C LYS A 470 17.01 -32.14 -23.21
N THR A 471 17.22 -31.29 -24.21
CA THR A 471 18.55 -30.74 -24.54
C THR A 471 19.19 -30.01 -23.36
N LEU A 472 18.39 -29.31 -22.56
CA LEU A 472 18.88 -28.63 -21.37
C LEU A 472 19.33 -29.63 -20.29
N LEU A 473 18.54 -30.67 -20.02
CA LEU A 473 18.91 -31.72 -19.07
C LEU A 473 20.14 -32.50 -19.54
N ASP A 474 20.23 -32.82 -20.83
CA ASP A 474 21.38 -33.49 -21.47
C ASP A 474 22.66 -32.63 -21.47
N SER A 475 22.55 -31.32 -21.18
CA SER A 475 23.70 -30.41 -21.05
C SER A 475 24.35 -30.45 -19.66
N MET A 476 23.64 -30.98 -18.64
CA MET A 476 24.07 -30.90 -17.24
C MET A 476 25.47 -31.47 -16.97
N PRO A 477 25.88 -32.62 -17.51
CA PRO A 477 27.23 -33.15 -17.31
C PRO A 477 28.32 -32.21 -17.78
N ARG A 478 28.10 -31.55 -18.92
CA ARG A 478 29.04 -30.57 -19.48
C ARG A 478 29.09 -29.30 -18.63
N ARG A 479 27.98 -28.91 -17.99
CA ARG A 479 27.95 -27.80 -17.02
C ARG A 479 28.73 -28.16 -15.76
N CYS A 480 28.51 -29.37 -15.23
CA CYS A 480 29.27 -29.92 -14.09
C CYS A 480 30.77 -29.98 -14.41
N GLN A 481 31.15 -30.53 -15.57
CA GLN A 481 32.55 -30.59 -15.99
C GLN A 481 33.17 -29.20 -16.10
N ALA A 482 32.48 -28.23 -16.70
CA ALA A 482 32.98 -26.86 -16.79
C ALA A 482 33.20 -26.22 -15.41
N VAL A 483 32.37 -26.54 -14.41
CA VAL A 483 32.56 -26.06 -13.02
C VAL A 483 33.81 -26.68 -12.40
N ILE A 484 34.08 -27.96 -12.67
CA ILE A 484 35.28 -28.66 -12.21
C ILE A 484 36.53 -28.05 -12.85
N ASP A 485 36.52 -27.88 -14.17
CA ASP A 485 37.63 -27.28 -14.94
C ASP A 485 37.91 -25.84 -14.46
N ALA A 486 36.85 -25.08 -14.16
CA ALA A 486 36.93 -23.73 -13.62
C ALA A 486 37.29 -23.66 -12.12
N LYS A 487 37.55 -24.81 -11.46
CA LYS A 487 37.83 -24.94 -10.03
C LYS A 487 36.78 -24.23 -9.16
N GLY A 488 35.51 -24.37 -9.54
CA GLY A 488 34.37 -23.77 -8.85
C GLY A 488 34.17 -22.28 -9.13
N SER A 489 34.87 -21.70 -10.11
CA SER A 489 34.62 -20.34 -10.61
C SER A 489 33.40 -20.30 -11.54
N PRO A 490 32.79 -19.13 -11.82
CA PRO A 490 31.68 -19.03 -12.77
C PRO A 490 32.06 -19.61 -14.13
N THR A 491 31.14 -20.36 -14.73
CA THR A 491 31.34 -20.94 -16.06
C THR A 491 30.68 -20.09 -17.13
N LYS A 492 30.74 -20.54 -18.39
CA LYS A 492 30.00 -19.93 -19.48
C LYS A 492 28.49 -20.16 -19.39
N TYR A 493 28.01 -21.05 -18.53
CA TYR A 493 26.62 -21.50 -18.53
C TYR A 493 25.66 -20.63 -17.73
#